data_AF-A0ABD0K766-F1
#
_entry.id   AF-A0ABD0K766-F1
#
_cell.length_a   1.000
_cell.length_b   1.000
_cell.length_c   1.000
_cell.angle_alpha   90.00
_cell.angle_beta   90.00
_cell.angle_gamma   90.00
#
_symmetry.space_group_name_H-M   'P 1'
#
loop_
_entity.id
_entity.type
_entity.pdbx_description
1 polymer ?
#
loop_
_entity_poly.entity_id
_entity_poly.type
_entity_poly.pdbx_seq_one_letter_code
_entity_poly.pdbx_strand_id
1 'polypeptide(L)'
;MMLKVILVSLAISCASAIVCEPDICARVRCAAVTAESCANGNIVQGGGYCGCCDACVQTLAEGSSCLSTILLGVPATATCDDGLICDPATHTCQKPSVLLQGVVKRQISVVPAGTTTALSCAQRVLQMQTASSNGLPLLGQTIPKCAADGSYAPRQCEGSVCYCVDPNGNQIPGYTANIGDSGNMDCQCARDQYAYQQTGLIGRLFTCTNTGSYQRYACTGSVCYCADNLGQMRTGTQTVNIGNIGALQC
;
A
#
# COMPACT_ATOMS: atom_id res chain seq x y z
N MET A 1 0.60 -24.17 -51.70
CA MET A 1 0.26 -23.11 -50.74
C MET A 1 -0.75 -23.61 -49.67
N MET A 2 -0.59 -24.84 -49.17
CA MET A 2 -1.49 -25.46 -48.16
C MET A 2 -0.72 -26.09 -46.97
N LEU A 3 0.60 -25.87 -46.87
CA LEU A 3 1.44 -26.48 -45.83
C LEU A 3 1.74 -25.55 -44.64
N LYS A 4 1.43 -24.24 -44.77
CA LYS A 4 1.64 -23.26 -43.69
C LYS A 4 0.44 -23.08 -42.76
N VAL A 5 -0.71 -23.70 -43.07
CA VAL A 5 -1.96 -23.53 -42.30
C VAL A 5 -2.08 -24.56 -41.17
N ILE A 6 -1.32 -25.67 -41.21
CA ILE A 6 -1.46 -26.78 -40.25
C ILE A 6 -0.66 -26.53 -38.95
N LEU A 7 0.25 -25.56 -38.91
CA LEU A 7 1.09 -25.29 -37.72
C LEU A 7 0.50 -24.28 -36.72
N VAL A 8 -0.67 -23.68 -37.00
CA VAL A 8 -1.24 -22.60 -36.15
C VAL A 8 -2.34 -23.11 -35.20
N SER A 9 -2.75 -24.38 -35.27
CA SER A 9 -3.91 -24.90 -34.53
C SER A 9 -3.61 -25.67 -33.24
N LEU A 10 -2.39 -25.59 -32.68
CA LEU A 10 -2.00 -26.35 -31.48
C LEU A 10 -1.36 -25.46 -30.40
N ALA A 11 -2.07 -24.41 -29.98
CA ALA A 11 -1.76 -23.70 -28.74
C ALA A 11 -2.96 -22.83 -28.28
N ILE A 12 -4.17 -23.39 -28.22
CA ILE A 12 -5.21 -22.83 -27.35
C ILE A 12 -5.18 -23.67 -26.08
N SER A 13 -4.22 -23.40 -25.21
CA SER A 13 -4.33 -23.78 -23.80
C SER A 13 -5.44 -22.90 -23.22
N CYS A 14 -6.68 -23.41 -23.23
CA CYS A 14 -7.76 -22.81 -22.47
C CYS A 14 -7.33 -22.79 -20.99
N ALA A 15 -6.96 -21.61 -20.49
CA ALA A 15 -6.89 -21.37 -19.06
C ALA A 15 -8.34 -21.37 -18.53
N SER A 16 -8.93 -22.54 -18.39
CA SER A 16 -10.22 -22.70 -17.74
C SER A 16 -10.00 -22.54 -16.24
N ALA A 17 -10.48 -21.43 -15.66
CA ALA A 17 -10.69 -21.36 -14.24
C ALA A 17 -11.67 -22.48 -13.86
N ILE A 18 -11.28 -23.38 -12.95
CA ILE A 18 -12.16 -24.42 -12.43
C ILE A 18 -13.17 -23.74 -11.52
N VAL A 19 -14.40 -23.54 -12.02
CA VAL A 19 -15.51 -22.98 -11.24
C VAL A 19 -16.27 -24.14 -10.59
N CYS A 20 -16.48 -24.05 -9.28
CA CYS A 20 -17.20 -25.04 -8.49
C CYS A 20 -18.71 -24.80 -8.55
N GLU A 21 -19.45 -25.73 -9.17
CA GLU A 21 -20.92 -25.71 -9.21
C GLU A 21 -21.50 -26.29 -7.90
N PRO A 22 -22.64 -25.78 -7.38
CA PRO A 22 -23.19 -26.17 -6.07
C PRO A 22 -23.41 -27.68 -5.85
N ASP A 23 -23.70 -28.47 -6.90
CA ASP A 23 -23.94 -29.92 -6.79
C ASP A 23 -22.72 -30.79 -7.16
N ILE A 24 -21.54 -30.19 -7.34
CA ILE A 24 -20.37 -30.92 -7.83
C ILE A 24 -19.95 -32.07 -6.88
N CYS A 25 -20.17 -31.91 -5.58
CA CYS A 25 -19.80 -32.93 -4.59
C CYS A 25 -20.54 -34.27 -4.77
N ALA A 26 -21.74 -34.27 -5.37
CA ALA A 26 -22.48 -35.50 -5.64
C ALA A 26 -21.78 -36.42 -6.67
N ARG A 27 -20.85 -35.87 -7.46
CA ARG A 27 -20.10 -36.59 -8.51
C ARG A 27 -18.63 -36.80 -8.16
N VAL A 28 -18.16 -36.22 -7.06
CA VAL A 28 -16.77 -36.32 -6.62
C VAL A 28 -16.61 -37.58 -5.77
N ARG A 29 -15.59 -38.40 -6.10
CA ARG A 29 -15.20 -39.54 -5.28
C ARG A 29 -13.92 -39.20 -4.52
N CYS A 30 -14.03 -39.07 -3.21
CA CYS A 30 -12.90 -38.75 -2.34
C CYS A 30 -12.12 -40.01 -1.98
N ALA A 31 -10.79 -39.91 -1.96
CA ALA A 31 -9.95 -40.89 -1.29
C ALA A 31 -10.03 -40.65 0.23
N ALA A 32 -10.08 -41.72 1.02
CA ALA A 32 -10.04 -41.60 2.47
C ALA A 32 -8.64 -41.12 2.91
N VAL A 33 -8.60 -40.00 3.64
CA VAL A 33 -7.37 -39.50 4.26
C VAL A 33 -7.33 -40.02 5.69
N THR A 34 -6.45 -40.99 5.97
CA THR A 34 -6.19 -41.51 7.32
C THR A 34 -4.99 -40.81 7.94
N ALA A 35 -4.86 -40.89 9.27
CA ALA A 35 -3.70 -40.38 10.00
C ALA A 35 -2.37 -40.99 9.50
N GLU A 36 -2.40 -42.24 9.01
CA GLU A 36 -1.23 -42.91 8.42
C GLU A 36 -0.87 -42.33 7.05
N SER A 37 -1.86 -42.00 6.23
CA SER A 37 -1.65 -41.35 4.92
C SER A 37 -1.22 -39.88 5.04
N CYS A 38 -1.35 -39.28 6.23
CA CYS A 38 -1.02 -37.89 6.54
C CYS A 38 -0.03 -37.80 7.72
N ALA A 39 1.04 -38.60 7.69
CA ALA A 39 1.94 -38.76 8.84
C ALA A 39 2.66 -37.47 9.30
N ASN A 40 2.93 -36.53 8.38
CA ASN A 40 3.66 -35.27 8.65
C ASN A 40 2.83 -34.04 8.27
N GLY A 41 1.50 -34.11 8.40
CA GLY A 41 0.61 -33.03 8.00
C GLY A 41 -0.65 -32.96 8.84
N ASN A 42 -1.48 -31.97 8.52
CA ASN A 42 -2.77 -31.75 9.17
C ASN A 42 -3.90 -32.06 8.17
N ILE A 43 -4.91 -32.80 8.63
CA ILE A 43 -6.10 -33.10 7.83
C ILE A 43 -7.04 -31.90 7.92
N VAL A 44 -7.27 -31.25 6.77
CA VAL A 44 -8.20 -30.13 6.64
C VAL A 44 -9.52 -30.65 6.07
N GLN A 45 -10.59 -30.49 6.85
CA GLN A 45 -11.93 -30.88 6.42
C GLN A 45 -12.38 -30.03 5.24
N GLY A 46 -12.80 -30.67 4.15
CA GLY A 46 -13.16 -29.96 2.92
C GLY A 46 -12.00 -29.19 2.26
N GLY A 47 -10.74 -29.52 2.55
CA GLY A 47 -9.58 -28.85 1.94
C GLY A 47 -9.31 -29.24 0.48
N GLY A 48 -10.01 -30.25 -0.03
CA GLY A 48 -9.84 -30.81 -1.38
C GLY A 48 -10.71 -30.14 -2.44
N TYR A 49 -10.94 -30.87 -3.53
CA TYR A 49 -11.64 -30.38 -4.71
C TYR A 49 -13.00 -29.74 -4.37
N CYS A 50 -13.15 -28.44 -4.65
CA CYS A 50 -14.37 -27.66 -4.45
C CYS A 50 -14.99 -27.76 -3.05
N GLY A 51 -14.19 -28.04 -2.01
CA GLY A 51 -14.71 -28.21 -0.65
C GLY A 51 -15.29 -29.61 -0.35
N CYS A 52 -15.29 -30.52 -1.32
CA CYS A 52 -16.02 -31.79 -1.22
C CYS A 52 -15.27 -32.90 -0.48
N CYS A 53 -13.95 -32.82 -0.42
CA CYS A 53 -13.09 -33.86 0.16
C CYS A 53 -12.18 -33.29 1.24
N ASP A 54 -11.84 -34.10 2.23
CA ASP A 54 -10.76 -33.80 3.14
C ASP A 54 -9.42 -33.88 2.42
N ALA A 55 -8.47 -33.04 2.83
CA ALA A 55 -7.13 -33.00 2.26
C ALA A 55 -6.09 -33.03 3.36
N CYS A 56 -5.00 -33.76 3.11
CA CYS A 56 -3.81 -33.68 3.95
C CYS A 56 -2.96 -32.50 3.50
N VAL A 57 -2.72 -31.54 4.39
CA VAL A 57 -1.80 -30.43 4.17
C VAL A 57 -0.50 -30.76 4.88
N GLN A 58 0.57 -31.01 4.12
CA GLN A 58 1.87 -31.38 4.67
C GLN A 58 2.51 -30.19 5.39
N THR A 59 3.10 -30.43 6.55
CA THR A 59 3.82 -29.41 7.32
C THR A 59 5.28 -29.36 6.88
N LEU A 60 5.73 -28.19 6.43
CA LEU A 60 7.05 -27.96 5.87
C LEU A 60 7.99 -27.38 6.94
N ALA A 61 9.13 -28.04 7.15
CA ALA A 61 10.19 -27.54 8.02
C ALA A 61 10.92 -26.32 7.43
N GLU A 62 11.68 -25.60 8.27
CA GLU A 62 12.50 -24.47 7.87
C GLU A 62 13.44 -24.83 6.71
N GLY A 63 13.51 -23.97 5.68
CA GLY A 63 14.28 -24.17 4.45
C GLY A 63 13.61 -25.04 3.39
N SER A 64 12.48 -25.71 3.69
CA SER A 64 11.75 -26.53 2.71
C SER A 64 11.06 -25.67 1.66
N SER A 65 10.95 -26.19 0.43
CA SER A 65 10.27 -25.46 -0.65
C SER A 65 8.76 -25.38 -0.42
N CYS A 66 8.23 -24.17 -0.48
CA CYS A 66 6.81 -23.85 -0.28
C CYS A 66 6.17 -23.23 -1.54
N LEU A 67 6.75 -23.49 -2.72
CA LEU A 67 6.25 -22.98 -4.00
C LEU A 67 4.78 -23.37 -4.25
N SER A 68 4.37 -24.55 -3.80
CA SER A 68 2.98 -25.04 -3.90
C SER A 68 1.98 -24.18 -3.13
N THR A 69 2.40 -23.44 -2.11
CA THR A 69 1.53 -22.55 -1.31
C THR A 69 1.25 -21.21 -2.00
N ILE A 70 2.05 -20.85 -3.02
CA ILE A 70 1.94 -19.54 -3.73
C ILE A 70 1.13 -19.66 -5.02
N LEU A 71 0.90 -20.88 -5.52
CA LEU A 71 0.22 -21.10 -6.79
C LEU A 71 -1.29 -20.84 -6.65
N LEU A 72 -1.77 -19.74 -7.21
CA LEU A 72 -3.18 -19.37 -7.21
C LEU A 72 -4.03 -20.42 -7.95
N GLY A 73 -5.11 -20.87 -7.33
CA GLY A 73 -6.15 -21.71 -7.95
C GLY A 73 -6.07 -23.20 -7.67
N VAL A 74 -5.05 -23.69 -6.94
CA VAL A 74 -4.96 -25.08 -6.47
C VAL A 74 -5.00 -25.08 -4.95
N PRO A 75 -5.76 -25.96 -4.27
CA PRO A 75 -5.72 -26.05 -2.82
C PRO A 75 -4.29 -26.32 -2.34
N ALA A 76 -3.84 -25.55 -1.34
CA ALA A 76 -2.50 -25.68 -0.81
C ALA A 76 -2.30 -27.07 -0.20
N THR A 77 -1.47 -27.90 -0.82
CA THR A 77 -1.14 -29.25 -0.33
C THR A 77 -0.05 -29.24 0.74
N ALA A 78 0.51 -28.06 1.04
CA ALA A 78 1.56 -27.89 2.03
C ALA A 78 1.49 -26.50 2.69
N THR A 79 1.83 -26.45 3.97
CA THR A 79 1.95 -25.24 4.79
C THR A 79 3.26 -25.26 5.55
N CYS A 80 3.84 -24.11 5.85
CA CYS A 80 5.01 -24.05 6.74
C CYS A 80 4.62 -24.39 8.19
N ASP A 81 5.56 -24.96 8.94
CA ASP A 81 5.42 -25.27 10.35
C ASP A 81 5.18 -24.02 11.22
N ASP A 82 4.70 -24.22 12.45
CA ASP A 82 4.29 -23.13 13.34
C ASP A 82 5.40 -22.08 13.54
N GLY A 83 5.07 -20.83 13.21
CA GLY A 83 6.00 -19.71 13.31
C GLY A 83 6.96 -19.55 12.13
N LEU A 84 6.75 -20.27 11.02
CA LEU A 84 7.44 -20.07 9.75
C LEU A 84 6.49 -19.46 8.71
N ILE A 85 7.03 -18.65 7.81
CA ILE A 85 6.29 -18.04 6.69
C ILE A 85 7.01 -18.42 5.40
N CYS A 86 6.24 -18.72 4.35
CA CYS A 86 6.77 -18.96 3.02
C CYS A 86 7.29 -17.65 2.42
N ASP A 87 8.60 -17.57 2.18
CA ASP A 87 9.22 -16.41 1.54
C ASP A 87 8.80 -16.32 0.06
N PRO A 88 8.17 -15.23 -0.40
CA PRO A 88 7.84 -15.07 -1.82
C PRO A 88 9.07 -14.94 -2.73
N ALA A 89 10.25 -14.61 -2.19
CA ALA A 89 11.48 -14.46 -2.98
C ALA A 89 12.25 -15.77 -3.15
N THR A 90 12.43 -16.53 -2.07
CA THR A 90 13.19 -17.79 -2.10
C THR A 90 12.31 -19.03 -2.27
N HIS A 91 10.99 -18.89 -2.14
CA HIS A 91 10.03 -20.00 -2.13
C HIS A 91 10.38 -21.06 -1.08
N THR A 92 10.89 -20.63 0.08
CA THR A 92 11.24 -21.50 1.21
C THR A 92 10.57 -21.05 2.51
N CYS A 93 10.28 -21.99 3.40
CA CYS A 93 9.76 -21.70 4.73
C CYS A 93 10.84 -21.10 5.63
N GLN A 94 10.65 -19.87 6.12
CA GLN A 94 11.62 -19.18 6.94
C GLN A 94 10.97 -18.53 8.16
N LYS A 95 11.76 -18.34 9.23
CA LYS A 95 11.30 -17.58 10.39
C LYS A 95 10.99 -16.13 9.98
N PRO A 96 9.95 -15.50 10.53
CA PRO A 96 9.63 -14.09 10.30
C PRO A 96 10.81 -13.15 10.55
N SER A 97 11.68 -13.49 11.51
CA SER A 97 12.91 -12.76 11.81
C SER A 97 13.93 -12.78 10.66
N VAL A 98 13.97 -13.84 9.85
CA VAL A 98 14.83 -13.94 8.66
C VAL A 98 14.20 -13.26 7.45
N LEU A 99 12.86 -13.31 7.30
CA LEU A 99 12.16 -12.52 6.27
C LEU A 99 12.33 -11.01 6.49
N LEU A 100 12.27 -10.56 7.74
CA LEU A 100 12.61 -9.18 8.10
C LEU A 100 14.09 -8.88 7.82
N GLN A 101 15.00 -9.82 8.08
CA GLN A 101 16.42 -9.66 7.71
C GLN A 101 16.66 -9.74 6.19
N GLY A 102 15.78 -10.37 5.42
CA GLY A 102 15.81 -10.44 3.95
C GLY A 102 15.26 -9.17 3.28
N VAL A 103 14.26 -8.54 3.89
CA VAL A 103 13.83 -7.17 3.55
C VAL A 103 14.93 -6.17 3.91
N VAL A 104 15.67 -6.38 5.00
CA VAL A 104 16.84 -5.56 5.38
C VAL A 104 18.10 -5.91 4.55
N LYS A 105 18.21 -7.12 3.99
CA LYS A 105 19.32 -7.59 3.12
C LYS A 105 19.08 -7.40 1.63
N ARG A 106 17.95 -6.83 1.18
CA ARG A 106 17.97 -6.03 -0.05
C ARG A 106 18.87 -4.84 0.23
N GLN A 107 20.17 -5.07 0.04
CA GLN A 107 21.30 -4.17 0.18
C GLN A 107 20.87 -2.72 0.42
N ILE A 108 20.61 -2.38 1.67
CA ILE A 108 21.09 -1.11 2.19
C ILE A 108 22.60 -1.31 2.21
N SER A 109 23.24 -1.07 1.07
CA SER A 109 24.68 -0.88 1.03
C SER A 109 24.98 0.15 2.10
N VAL A 110 25.71 -0.27 3.12
CA VAL A 110 26.33 0.63 4.10
C VAL A 110 27.40 1.38 3.32
N VAL A 111 26.96 2.42 2.60
CA VAL A 111 27.83 3.40 1.97
C VAL A 111 28.47 4.19 3.11
N PRO A 112 29.80 4.32 3.15
CA PRO A 112 30.49 5.06 4.20
C PRO A 112 29.97 6.50 4.23
N ALA A 113 29.75 7.03 5.44
CA ALA A 113 29.32 8.39 5.78
C ALA A 113 29.36 9.39 4.61
N GLY A 114 28.25 9.43 3.87
CA GLY A 114 28.09 10.14 2.60
C GLY A 114 26.65 10.07 2.11
N THR A 115 25.74 10.58 2.94
CA THR A 115 24.39 11.08 2.61
C THR A 115 23.47 10.19 1.75
N THR A 116 22.76 9.26 2.40
CA THR A 116 21.39 8.89 2.00
C THR A 116 20.38 9.18 3.11
N THR A 117 20.59 10.27 3.85
CA THR A 117 19.47 11.00 4.44
C THR A 117 18.85 11.81 3.31
N ALA A 118 17.52 11.73 3.14
CA ALA A 118 16.81 12.63 2.23
C ALA A 118 17.26 14.06 2.53
N LEU A 119 17.83 14.73 1.54
CA LEU A 119 18.36 16.08 1.71
C LEU A 119 17.21 16.99 2.13
N SER A 120 17.44 17.81 3.15
CA SER A 120 16.49 18.84 3.53
C SER A 120 16.25 19.79 2.35
N CYS A 121 15.12 20.50 2.36
CA CYS A 121 14.81 21.43 1.28
C CYS A 121 15.91 22.48 1.12
N ALA A 122 16.39 23.04 2.24
CA ALA A 122 17.49 24.01 2.23
C ALA A 122 18.78 23.45 1.60
N GLN A 123 19.14 22.21 1.92
CA GLN A 123 20.31 21.54 1.32
C GLN A 123 20.12 21.34 -0.18
N ARG A 124 18.93 20.94 -0.62
CA ARG A 124 18.65 20.72 -2.04
C ARG A 124 18.65 22.03 -2.83
N VAL A 125 18.11 23.12 -2.27
CA VAL A 125 18.18 24.46 -2.89
C VAL A 125 19.63 24.89 -3.08
N LEU A 126 20.47 24.73 -2.05
CA LEU A 126 21.89 25.06 -2.13
C LEU A 126 22.60 24.24 -3.23
N GLN A 127 22.34 22.93 -3.31
CA GLN A 127 22.90 22.08 -4.35
C GLN A 127 22.51 22.54 -5.77
N MET A 128 21.23 22.88 -5.98
CA MET A 128 20.76 23.39 -7.28
C MET A 128 21.42 24.73 -7.64
N GLN A 129 21.66 25.60 -6.65
CA GLN A 129 22.36 26.86 -6.86
C GLN A 129 23.84 26.65 -7.20
N THR A 130 24.53 25.72 -6.52
CA THR A 130 25.94 25.40 -6.79
C THR A 130 26.17 24.66 -8.10
N ALA A 131 25.14 23.98 -8.62
CA ALA A 131 25.17 23.33 -9.93
C ALA A 131 24.98 24.31 -11.09
N SER A 132 24.73 25.59 -10.81
CA SER A 132 24.64 26.65 -11.81
C SER A 132 25.97 27.39 -11.97
N SER A 133 26.37 27.63 -13.22
CA SER A 133 27.54 28.45 -13.55
C SER A 133 27.39 29.94 -13.21
N ASN A 134 26.18 30.43 -12.87
CA ASN A 134 25.91 31.85 -12.56
C ASN A 134 24.84 32.04 -11.46
N GLY A 135 24.58 31.02 -10.62
CA GLY A 135 23.55 31.07 -9.57
C GLY A 135 22.08 31.01 -10.06
N LEU A 136 21.86 30.86 -11.38
CA LEU A 136 20.55 30.65 -12.00
C LEU A 136 20.28 29.16 -12.21
N PRO A 137 19.15 28.60 -11.75
CA PRO A 137 18.84 27.18 -11.97
C PRO A 137 18.90 26.83 -13.47
N LEU A 138 19.38 25.63 -13.78
CA LEU A 138 19.40 25.12 -15.16
C LEU A 138 17.99 25.18 -15.76
N LEU A 139 17.87 25.56 -17.03
CA LEU A 139 16.58 25.64 -17.73
C LEU A 139 15.81 24.32 -17.57
N GLY A 140 14.59 24.41 -17.03
CA GLY A 140 13.74 23.25 -16.74
C GLY A 140 13.83 22.69 -15.31
N GLN A 141 14.73 23.19 -14.46
CA GLN A 141 14.73 22.85 -13.03
C GLN A 141 13.84 23.79 -12.21
N THR A 142 12.91 23.20 -11.46
CA THR A 142 12.05 23.92 -10.51
C THR A 142 12.69 23.93 -9.13
N ILE A 143 12.96 25.13 -8.60
CA ILE A 143 13.48 25.29 -7.24
C ILE A 143 12.34 24.98 -6.25
N PRO A 144 12.50 24.02 -5.32
CA PRO A 144 11.49 23.70 -4.34
C PRO A 144 11.32 24.82 -3.32
N LYS A 145 10.10 24.96 -2.80
CA LYS A 145 9.79 25.91 -1.72
C LYS A 145 10.11 25.26 -0.37
N CYS A 146 10.84 25.98 0.48
CA CYS A 146 11.20 25.48 1.80
C CYS A 146 10.36 26.15 2.90
N ALA A 147 10.11 25.41 3.97
CA ALA A 147 9.59 25.94 5.21
C ALA A 147 10.72 26.61 6.04
N ALA A 148 10.34 27.35 7.08
CA ALA A 148 11.27 28.12 7.91
C ALA A 148 12.28 27.23 8.68
N ASP A 149 11.91 25.99 8.95
CA ASP A 149 12.77 24.98 9.61
C ASP A 149 13.73 24.28 8.63
N GLY A 150 13.70 24.66 7.35
CA GLY A 150 14.52 24.06 6.29
C GLY A 150 13.95 22.76 5.70
N SER A 151 12.79 22.30 6.16
CA SER A 151 12.03 21.20 5.54
C SER A 151 11.31 21.67 4.26
N TYR A 152 10.70 20.75 3.53
CA TYR A 152 9.88 21.12 2.37
C TYR A 152 8.60 21.82 2.82
N ALA A 153 8.29 22.94 2.17
CA ALA A 153 7.00 23.59 2.36
C ALA A 153 5.87 22.62 1.96
N PRO A 154 4.74 22.60 2.69
CA PRO A 154 3.64 21.66 2.48
C PRO A 154 3.14 21.60 1.02
N ARG A 155 3.11 22.74 0.34
CA ARG A 155 2.70 22.87 -1.06
C ARG A 155 3.92 23.10 -1.95
N GLN A 156 4.10 22.20 -2.91
CA GLN A 156 5.04 22.37 -4.03
C GLN A 156 4.25 22.60 -5.31
N CYS A 157 4.84 23.32 -6.27
CA CYS A 157 4.24 23.53 -7.57
C CYS A 157 5.28 23.32 -8.66
N GLU A 158 4.91 22.57 -9.68
CA GLU A 158 5.71 22.31 -10.88
C GLU A 158 4.89 22.75 -12.09
N GLY A 159 5.39 23.75 -12.81
CA GLY A 159 4.64 24.39 -13.89
C GLY A 159 3.30 24.95 -13.42
N SER A 160 2.20 24.40 -13.94
CA SER A 160 0.83 24.83 -13.61
C SER A 160 0.11 23.95 -12.59
N VAL A 161 0.79 22.95 -12.03
CA VAL A 161 0.21 21.98 -11.09
C VAL A 161 0.89 22.12 -9.73
N CYS A 162 0.07 22.22 -8.68
CA CYS A 162 0.50 22.19 -7.30
C CYS A 162 0.06 20.89 -6.62
N TYR A 163 0.87 20.41 -5.68
CA TYR A 163 0.66 19.15 -4.97
C TYR A 163 1.17 19.25 -3.53
N CYS A 164 0.62 18.40 -2.66
CA CYS A 164 1.05 18.32 -1.28
C CYS A 164 2.25 17.40 -1.12
N VAL A 165 3.17 17.76 -0.23
CA VAL A 165 4.35 16.95 0.11
C VAL A 165 4.52 16.76 1.61
N ASP A 166 5.16 15.67 2.00
CA ASP A 166 5.62 15.43 3.37
C ASP A 166 6.83 16.34 3.72
N PRO A 167 7.30 16.38 4.98
CA PRO A 167 8.48 17.17 5.38
C PRO A 167 9.77 16.85 4.61
N ASN A 168 9.88 15.65 4.03
CA ASN A 168 11.02 15.19 3.26
C ASN A 168 10.90 15.53 1.76
N GLY A 169 9.78 16.10 1.33
CA GLY A 169 9.52 16.46 -0.06
C GLY A 169 8.91 15.35 -0.90
N ASN A 170 8.48 14.24 -0.29
CA ASN A 170 7.76 13.18 -1.01
C ASN A 170 6.32 13.63 -1.26
N GLN A 171 5.85 13.46 -2.50
CA GLN A 171 4.47 13.81 -2.86
C GLN A 171 3.48 12.90 -2.14
N ILE A 172 2.46 13.52 -1.54
CA ILE A 172 1.32 12.84 -0.94
C ILE A 172 0.30 12.60 -2.06
N PRO A 173 -0.04 11.34 -2.39
CA PRO A 173 -0.95 11.03 -3.48
C PRO A 173 -2.37 11.51 -3.19
N GLY A 174 -3.10 11.89 -4.23
CA GLY A 174 -4.52 12.30 -4.15
C GLY A 174 -4.76 13.78 -3.87
N TYR A 175 -3.73 14.57 -3.57
CA TYR A 175 -3.84 16.00 -3.27
C TYR A 175 -3.09 16.85 -4.30
N THR A 176 -3.80 17.22 -5.37
CA THR A 176 -3.28 18.02 -6.49
C THR A 176 -4.29 19.07 -6.92
N ALA A 177 -3.81 20.24 -7.33
CA ALA A 177 -4.65 21.32 -7.85
C ALA A 177 -3.93 22.06 -8.99
N ASN A 178 -4.70 22.61 -9.91
CA ASN A 178 -4.17 23.60 -10.84
C ASN A 178 -3.76 24.86 -10.07
N ILE A 179 -2.80 25.61 -10.59
CA ILE A 179 -2.28 26.81 -9.92
C ILE A 179 -3.39 27.84 -9.62
N GLY A 180 -4.39 27.96 -10.50
CA GLY A 180 -5.56 28.83 -10.32
C GLY A 180 -6.46 28.44 -9.15
N ASP A 181 -6.54 27.14 -8.84
CA ASP A 181 -7.35 26.60 -7.74
C ASP A 181 -6.55 26.39 -6.45
N SER A 182 -5.23 26.65 -6.49
CA SER A 182 -4.30 26.38 -5.39
C SER A 182 -4.27 27.47 -4.29
N GLY A 183 -5.15 28.47 -4.36
CA GLY A 183 -5.15 29.62 -3.43
C GLY A 183 -5.32 29.23 -1.96
N ASN A 184 -6.12 28.20 -1.68
CA ASN A 184 -6.39 27.69 -0.33
C ASN A 184 -5.69 26.36 -0.04
N MET A 185 -4.66 26.00 -0.79
CA MET A 185 -3.93 24.72 -0.68
C MET A 185 -2.83 24.80 0.41
N ASP A 186 -3.22 24.65 1.68
CA ASP A 186 -2.29 24.66 2.83
C ASP A 186 -1.65 23.30 3.13
N CYS A 187 -2.24 22.22 2.59
CA CYS A 187 -1.80 20.83 2.71
C CYS A 187 -1.72 20.27 4.14
N GLN A 188 -2.32 20.94 5.13
CA GLN A 188 -2.23 20.50 6.53
C GLN A 188 -2.96 19.18 6.75
N CYS A 189 -4.20 19.06 6.27
CA CYS A 189 -4.99 17.83 6.41
C CYS A 189 -4.31 16.64 5.71
N ALA A 190 -3.76 16.87 4.51
CA ALA A 190 -3.03 15.85 3.77
C ALA A 190 -1.80 15.34 4.56
N ARG A 191 -1.01 16.24 5.15
CA ARG A 191 0.18 15.86 5.94
C ARG A 191 -0.19 15.15 7.22
N ASP A 192 -1.19 15.63 7.95
CA ASP A 192 -1.63 14.99 9.19
C ASP A 192 -2.21 13.60 8.94
N GLN A 193 -3.04 13.46 7.89
CA GLN A 193 -3.59 12.18 7.48
C GLN A 193 -2.47 11.22 7.08
N TYR A 194 -1.53 11.67 6.25
CA TYR A 194 -0.40 10.85 5.82
C TYR A 194 0.46 10.42 7.00
N ALA A 195 0.83 11.34 7.89
CA ALA A 195 1.61 11.05 9.08
C ALA A 195 0.89 10.06 10.01
N TYR A 196 -0.42 10.22 10.21
CA TYR A 196 -1.22 9.29 11.01
C TYR A 196 -1.27 7.90 10.38
N GLN A 197 -1.46 7.79 9.07
CA GLN A 197 -1.45 6.51 8.35
C GLN A 197 -0.13 5.75 8.51
N GLN A 198 1.00 6.46 8.53
CA GLN A 198 2.32 5.84 8.76
C GLN A 198 2.47 5.23 10.17
N THR A 199 1.67 5.65 11.15
CA THR A 199 1.71 5.05 12.50
C THR A 199 1.06 3.67 12.56
N GLY A 200 0.27 3.28 11.55
CA GLY A 200 -0.52 2.05 11.54
C GLY A 200 -1.72 2.05 12.50
N LEU A 201 -1.98 3.16 13.20
CA LEU A 201 -3.14 3.30 14.07
C LEU A 201 -4.41 3.51 13.25
N ILE A 202 -5.51 2.91 13.71
CA ILE A 202 -6.85 3.07 13.13
C ILE A 202 -7.72 3.81 14.15
N GLY A 203 -8.59 4.72 13.70
CA GLY A 203 -9.62 5.34 14.55
C GLY A 203 -9.71 6.86 14.48
N ARG A 204 -8.79 7.55 13.79
CA ARG A 204 -8.93 8.98 13.47
C ARG A 204 -9.40 9.16 12.03
N LEU A 205 -10.53 9.86 11.85
CA LEU A 205 -11.04 10.25 10.55
C LEU A 205 -10.55 11.66 10.21
N PHE A 206 -9.96 11.82 9.02
CA PHE A 206 -9.54 13.11 8.48
C PHE A 206 -10.54 13.54 7.40
N THR A 207 -11.03 14.78 7.51
CA THR A 207 -11.97 15.36 6.54
C THR A 207 -11.23 16.41 5.71
N CYS A 208 -10.59 15.96 4.64
CA CYS A 208 -9.75 16.80 3.78
C CYS A 208 -10.48 17.26 2.51
N THR A 209 -10.12 18.44 2.01
CA THR A 209 -10.45 18.88 0.64
C THR A 209 -9.55 18.16 -0.37
N ASN A 210 -9.91 18.19 -1.65
CA ASN A 210 -9.05 17.69 -2.74
C ASN A 210 -7.71 18.46 -2.87
N THR A 211 -7.65 19.68 -2.34
CA THR A 211 -6.40 20.47 -2.24
C THR A 211 -5.56 20.09 -1.03
N GLY A 212 -6.01 19.16 -0.17
CA GLY A 212 -5.24 18.70 1.00
C GLY A 212 -5.36 19.60 2.23
N SER A 213 -6.27 20.56 2.22
CA SER A 213 -6.60 21.42 3.37
C SER A 213 -7.74 20.79 4.19
N TYR A 214 -7.92 21.20 5.44
CA TYR A 214 -9.06 20.73 6.21
C TYR A 214 -10.37 21.30 5.65
N GLN A 215 -11.43 20.49 5.65
CA GLN A 215 -12.77 21.02 5.38
C GLN A 215 -13.21 21.96 6.50
N ARG A 216 -14.17 22.84 6.19
CA ARG A 216 -14.72 23.81 7.16
C ARG A 216 -15.57 23.15 8.27
N TYR A 217 -15.81 21.85 8.18
CA TYR A 217 -16.44 21.06 9.22
C TYR A 217 -15.66 19.76 9.44
N ALA A 218 -15.79 19.20 10.64
CA ALA A 218 -15.32 17.87 10.99
C ALA A 218 -16.35 17.18 11.87
N CYS A 219 -16.31 15.85 11.93
CA CYS A 219 -17.21 15.05 12.74
C CYS A 219 -16.43 14.08 13.63
N THR A 220 -16.79 14.03 14.91
CA THR A 220 -16.27 13.08 15.88
C THR A 220 -17.44 12.25 16.39
N GLY A 221 -17.48 10.98 15.99
CA GLY A 221 -18.66 10.12 16.19
C GLY A 221 -19.87 10.68 15.44
N SER A 222 -20.98 10.88 16.15
CA SER A 222 -22.22 11.41 15.56
C SER A 222 -22.30 12.94 15.57
N VAL A 223 -21.32 13.65 16.15
CA VAL A 223 -21.36 15.10 16.32
C VAL A 223 -20.42 15.77 15.32
N CYS A 224 -20.98 16.65 14.50
CA CYS A 224 -20.27 17.48 13.54
C CYS A 224 -20.20 18.93 14.04
N TYR A 225 -19.08 19.60 13.75
CA TYR A 225 -18.78 20.94 14.22
C TYR A 225 -17.98 21.71 13.17
N CYS A 226 -18.00 23.05 13.25
CA CYS A 226 -17.15 23.86 12.39
C CYS A 226 -15.68 23.69 12.77
N ALA A 227 -14.87 23.31 11.79
CA ALA A 227 -13.46 23.07 11.95
C ALA A 227 -12.65 24.30 11.53
N ASP A 228 -11.53 24.53 12.20
CA ASP A 228 -10.50 25.47 11.77
C ASP A 228 -9.56 24.84 10.73
N ASN A 229 -8.51 25.57 10.37
CA ASN A 229 -7.47 25.12 9.43
C ASN A 229 -6.58 23.99 9.96
N LEU A 230 -6.77 23.56 11.21
CA LEU A 230 -6.10 22.41 11.84
C LEU A 230 -7.07 21.24 12.07
N GLY A 231 -8.32 21.36 11.60
CA GLY A 231 -9.35 20.34 11.83
C GLY A 231 -9.93 20.35 13.24
N GLN A 232 -9.62 21.36 14.06
CA GLN A 232 -10.10 21.48 15.44
C GLN A 232 -11.42 22.26 15.50
N MET A 233 -12.22 21.99 16.53
CA MET A 233 -13.49 22.69 16.72
C MET A 233 -13.25 24.17 17.02
N ARG A 234 -13.86 25.05 16.20
CA ARG A 234 -13.84 26.49 16.45
C ARG A 234 -14.64 26.81 17.72
N THR A 235 -14.05 27.58 18.62
CA THR A 235 -14.69 27.98 19.88
C THR A 235 -15.97 28.77 19.63
N GLY A 236 -17.04 28.42 20.36
CA GLY A 236 -18.34 29.09 20.26
C GLY A 236 -19.15 28.75 19.00
N THR A 237 -18.74 27.74 18.21
CA THR A 237 -19.52 27.29 17.05
C THR A 237 -20.54 26.22 17.44
N GLN A 238 -21.66 26.22 16.72
CA GLN A 238 -22.71 25.22 16.90
C GLN A 238 -22.21 23.82 16.52
N THR A 239 -22.72 22.81 17.22
CA THR A 239 -22.54 21.42 16.86
C THR A 239 -23.88 20.84 16.43
N VAL A 240 -23.85 19.94 15.45
CA VAL A 240 -25.04 19.25 14.95
C VAL A 240 -24.79 17.75 14.94
N ASN A 241 -25.86 16.97 14.95
CA ASN A 241 -25.73 15.54 14.65
C ASN A 241 -25.44 15.34 13.16
N ILE A 242 -24.72 14.27 12.80
CA ILE A 242 -24.31 13.96 11.42
C ILE A 242 -25.49 13.88 10.44
N GLY A 243 -26.67 13.44 10.91
CA GLY A 243 -27.91 13.45 10.11
C GLY A 243 -28.43 14.84 9.74
N ASN A 244 -28.00 15.88 10.45
CA ASN A 244 -28.37 17.28 10.24
C ASN A 244 -27.18 18.13 9.77
N ILE A 245 -26.16 17.53 9.14
CA ILE A 245 -24.96 18.24 8.71
C ILE A 245 -25.26 19.41 7.76
N GLY A 246 -26.33 19.33 6.97
CA GLY A 246 -26.77 20.44 6.10
C GLY A 246 -27.24 21.70 6.86
N ALA A 247 -27.55 21.59 8.15
CA ALA A 247 -27.88 22.74 9.01
C ALA A 247 -26.62 23.39 9.62
N LEU A 248 -25.45 22.76 9.50
CA LEU A 248 -24.20 23.29 10.03
C LEU A 248 -23.68 24.40 9.11
N GLN A 249 -23.75 25.65 9.58
CA GLN A 249 -23.23 26.80 8.85
C GLN A 249 -21.82 27.19 9.34
N CYS A 250 -20.86 26.97 8.45
CA CYS A 250 -19.45 27.39 8.48
C CYS A 250 -19.11 28.02 7.10
#